data_AF-A0A0E3ZB32-F1
#
_entry.id   AF-A0A0E3ZB32-F1
#
_cell.length_a   1.000
_cell.length_b   1.000
_cell.length_c   1.000
_cell.angle_alpha   90.00
_cell.angle_beta   90.00
_cell.angle_gamma   90.00
#
_symmetry.space_group_name_H-M   'P 1'
#
loop_
_entity.id
_entity.type
_entity.pdbx_description
1 polymer ?
#
loop_
_entity_poly.entity_id
_entity_poly.type
_entity_poly.pdbx_seq_one_letter_code
_entity_poly.pdbx_strand_id
1 'polypeptide(L)'
;MYKVEAKTNTGFIVKATTEDFLYEMDKDKKLGTTPVGYVVVALSGCALMCVRGYYLRKGIKDIEIKSNLEYDGSFKFDIEIDKEITEVEASEIKEYIKKYCTVSQMLNKEISYKIIGK
;
A
#
# COMPACT_ATOMS: atom_id res chain seq x y z
N MET A 1 -16.41 6.47 7.51
CA MET A 1 -17.03 6.53 6.15
C MET A 1 -16.08 7.34 5.28
N TYR A 2 -15.56 6.77 4.20
CA TYR A 2 -14.69 7.47 3.25
C TYR A 2 -15.54 8.08 2.13
N LYS A 3 -15.34 9.37 1.81
CA LYS A 3 -16.09 10.08 0.76
C LYS A 3 -15.09 10.73 -0.20
N VAL A 4 -15.38 10.64 -1.50
CA VAL A 4 -14.58 11.25 -2.56
C VAL A 4 -15.53 11.88 -3.57
N GLU A 5 -15.18 13.07 -4.07
CA GLU A 5 -15.83 13.68 -5.22
C GLU A 5 -14.86 13.64 -6.39
N ALA A 6 -15.27 13.11 -7.54
CA ALA A 6 -14.43 13.01 -8.73
C ALA A 6 -15.11 13.62 -9.96
N LYS A 7 -14.35 14.35 -10.77
CA LYS A 7 -14.82 15.02 -11.99
C LYS A 7 -13.88 14.76 -13.14
N THR A 8 -14.45 14.78 -14.36
CA THR A 8 -13.71 14.76 -15.61
C THR A 8 -14.38 15.70 -16.61
N ASN A 9 -13.57 16.41 -17.39
CA ASN A 9 -14.02 17.37 -18.38
C ASN A 9 -13.12 17.43 -19.62
N THR A 10 -12.02 16.65 -19.66
CA THR A 10 -11.05 16.68 -20.76
C THR A 10 -10.29 15.36 -20.83
N GLY A 11 -10.26 14.74 -22.02
CA GLY A 11 -9.50 13.51 -22.28
C GLY A 11 -9.85 12.38 -21.31
N PHE A 12 -8.82 11.64 -20.89
CA PHE A 12 -8.91 10.57 -19.88
C PHE A 12 -8.34 11.00 -18.53
N ILE A 13 -8.50 12.28 -18.19
CA ILE A 13 -8.02 12.87 -16.94
C ILE A 13 -9.18 12.95 -15.95
N VAL A 14 -8.94 12.49 -14.73
CA VAL A 14 -9.90 12.57 -13.61
C VAL A 14 -9.25 13.30 -12.46
N LYS A 15 -9.95 14.28 -11.90
CA LYS A 15 -9.58 14.98 -10.68
C LYS A 15 -10.48 14.52 -9.55
N ALA A 16 -9.92 13.88 -8.53
CA ALA A 16 -10.63 13.39 -7.36
C ALA A 16 -10.20 14.18 -6.11
N THR A 17 -11.16 14.61 -5.31
CA THR A 17 -10.92 15.36 -4.06
C THR A 17 -11.48 14.58 -2.89
N THR A 18 -10.66 14.41 -1.86
CA THR A 18 -11.10 13.95 -0.53
C THR A 18 -10.52 14.90 0.50
N GLU A 19 -11.39 15.36 1.41
CA GLU A 19 -11.06 16.44 2.34
C GLU A 19 -10.50 17.64 1.55
N ASP A 20 -9.23 18.01 1.78
CA ASP A 20 -8.54 19.10 1.10
C ASP A 20 -7.45 18.62 0.11
N PHE A 21 -7.41 17.32 -0.20
CA PHE A 21 -6.40 16.74 -1.07
C PHE A 21 -6.95 16.42 -2.47
N LEU A 22 -6.21 16.87 -3.48
CA LEU A 22 -6.47 16.61 -4.89
C LEU A 22 -5.61 15.44 -5.39
N TYR A 23 -6.25 14.50 -6.07
CA TYR A 23 -5.63 13.36 -6.73
C TYR A 23 -5.93 13.44 -8.22
N GLU A 24 -4.88 13.49 -9.03
CA GLU A 24 -5.00 13.53 -10.49
C GLU A 24 -4.68 12.15 -11.08
N MET A 25 -5.67 11.58 -11.76
CA MET A 25 -5.55 10.31 -12.47
C MET A 25 -5.49 10.55 -13.96
N ASP A 26 -4.57 9.87 -14.62
CA ASP A 26 -4.37 9.98 -16.06
C ASP A 26 -4.09 8.60 -16.66
N LYS A 27 -4.84 8.25 -17.71
CA LYS A 27 -4.61 7.02 -18.48
C LYS A 27 -3.19 6.97 -19.07
N ASP A 28 -2.67 8.10 -19.53
CA ASP A 28 -1.37 8.20 -20.21
C ASP A 28 -0.22 8.47 -19.23
N LYS A 29 -0.52 8.59 -17.92
CA LYS A 29 0.44 8.82 -16.84
C LYS A 29 1.30 10.09 -17.00
N LYS A 30 0.77 11.16 -17.59
CA LYS A 30 1.48 12.44 -17.77
C LYS A 30 1.34 13.38 -16.58
N LEU A 31 0.16 13.39 -15.95
CA LEU A 31 -0.17 14.28 -14.82
C LEU A 31 -0.25 13.55 -13.47
N GLY A 32 -0.04 12.24 -13.48
CA GLY A 32 -0.18 11.39 -12.31
C GLY A 32 -0.07 9.93 -12.69
N THR A 33 -0.77 9.07 -11.95
CA THR A 33 -0.84 7.63 -12.26
C THR A 33 -2.26 7.24 -12.68
N THR A 34 -2.44 6.01 -13.13
CA THR A 34 -3.76 5.49 -13.48
C THR A 34 -4.58 5.20 -12.20
N PRO A 35 -5.90 5.01 -12.28
CA PRO A 35 -6.68 4.54 -11.13
C PRO A 35 -6.10 3.26 -10.50
N VAL A 36 -5.61 2.32 -11.33
CA VAL A 36 -4.91 1.11 -10.86
C VAL A 36 -3.62 1.47 -10.13
N GLY A 37 -2.86 2.44 -10.61
CA GLY A 37 -1.68 2.94 -9.92
C GLY A 37 -2.00 3.49 -8.53
N TYR A 38 -3.13 4.19 -8.35
CA TYR A 38 -3.56 4.61 -7.02
C TYR A 38 -3.98 3.46 -6.12
N VAL A 39 -4.59 2.40 -6.65
CA VAL A 39 -4.86 1.17 -5.88
C VAL A 39 -3.55 0.54 -5.38
N VAL A 40 -2.53 0.49 -6.24
CA VAL A 40 -1.19 0.00 -5.87
C VAL A 40 -0.57 0.88 -4.78
N VAL A 41 -0.62 2.21 -4.93
CA VAL A 41 -0.13 3.16 -3.90
C VAL A 41 -0.87 2.96 -2.57
N ALA A 42 -2.20 2.85 -2.60
CA ALA A 42 -3.01 2.66 -1.41
C ALA A 42 -2.71 1.34 -0.70
N LEU A 43 -2.52 0.25 -1.46
CA LEU A 43 -2.15 -1.05 -0.90
C LEU A 43 -0.76 -1.01 -0.26
N SER A 44 0.22 -0.40 -0.94
CA SER A 44 1.57 -0.20 -0.40
C SER A 44 1.55 0.58 0.91
N GLY A 45 0.86 1.73 0.93
CA GLY A 45 0.73 2.56 2.13
C GLY A 45 0.04 1.83 3.28
N CYS A 46 -1.08 1.16 3.01
CA CYS A 46 -1.82 0.40 4.01
C CYS A 46 -0.97 -0.70 4.65
N ALA A 47 -0.26 -1.50 3.85
CA ALA A 47 0.59 -2.57 4.36
C ALA A 47 1.78 -2.02 5.16
N LEU A 48 2.47 -0.97 4.67
CA LEU A 48 3.57 -0.34 5.41
C LEU A 48 3.11 0.22 6.76
N MET A 49 1.93 0.84 6.83
CA MET A 49 1.34 1.30 8.09
C MET A 49 1.07 0.11 9.04
N CYS A 50 0.67 -1.05 8.54
CA CYS A 50 0.52 -2.26 9.36
C CYS A 50 1.85 -2.76 9.93
N VAL A 51 2.91 -2.87 9.09
CA VAL A 51 4.25 -3.27 9.53
C VAL A 51 4.79 -2.29 10.56
N ARG A 52 4.65 -0.99 10.30
CA ARG A 52 5.03 0.06 11.23
C ARG A 52 4.29 -0.08 12.56
N GLY A 53 2.98 -0.29 12.52
CA GLY A 53 2.18 -0.50 13.72
C GLY A 53 2.61 -1.75 14.51
N TYR A 54 2.97 -2.83 13.83
CA TYR A 54 3.49 -4.05 14.47
C TYR A 54 4.73 -3.74 15.31
N TYR A 55 5.71 -3.00 14.78
CA TYR A 55 6.91 -2.59 15.52
C TYR A 55 6.63 -1.61 16.64
N LEU A 56 5.76 -0.62 16.41
CA LEU A 56 5.39 0.35 17.45
C LEU A 56 4.80 -0.32 18.69
N ARG A 57 3.98 -1.37 18.51
CA ARG A 57 3.45 -2.17 19.63
C ARG A 57 4.50 -2.94 20.41
N LYS A 58 5.63 -3.26 19.77
CA LYS A 58 6.81 -3.88 20.41
C LYS A 58 7.77 -2.84 20.99
N GLY A 59 7.43 -1.55 20.97
CA GLY A 59 8.26 -0.47 21.50
C GLY A 59 9.39 -0.02 20.57
N ILE A 60 9.47 -0.55 19.35
CA ILE A 60 10.53 -0.21 18.38
C ILE A 60 10.08 0.97 17.53
N LYS A 61 10.74 2.11 17.70
CA LYS A 61 10.38 3.38 17.06
C LYS A 61 11.28 3.76 15.89
N ASP A 62 12.55 3.40 15.91
CA ASP A 62 13.49 3.83 14.88
C ASP A 62 13.87 2.63 14.02
N ILE A 63 13.02 2.36 13.02
CA ILE A 63 13.20 1.27 12.07
C ILE A 63 12.72 1.74 10.70
N GLU A 64 13.60 1.66 9.71
CA GLU A 64 13.25 1.97 8.33
C GLU A 64 12.53 0.76 7.71
N ILE A 65 11.40 1.03 7.06
CA ILE A 65 10.59 0.03 6.37
C ILE A 65 10.32 0.55 4.96
N LYS A 66 10.72 -0.22 3.96
CA LYS A 66 10.54 0.09 2.54
C LYS A 66 9.66 -0.96 1.89
N SER A 67 8.95 -0.56 0.84
CA SER A 67 8.15 -1.48 0.03
C SER A 67 8.46 -1.32 -1.45
N ASN A 68 8.52 -2.44 -2.16
CA ASN A 68 8.33 -2.49 -3.60
C ASN A 68 7.07 -3.32 -3.90
N LEU A 69 6.12 -2.75 -4.63
CA LEU A 69 4.86 -3.39 -4.98
C LEU A 69 4.64 -3.29 -6.48
N GLU A 70 4.50 -4.44 -7.11
CA GLU A 70 4.24 -4.57 -8.53
C GLU A 70 2.85 -5.16 -8.78
N TYR A 71 2.22 -4.72 -9.89
CA TYR A 71 0.95 -5.24 -10.36
C TYR A 71 0.97 -5.50 -11.87
N ASP A 72 0.89 -6.77 -12.26
CA ASP A 72 0.89 -7.27 -13.64
C ASP A 72 -0.35 -8.12 -13.97
N GLY A 73 -1.38 -8.04 -13.13
CA GLY A 73 -2.50 -8.97 -13.07
C GLY A 73 -2.58 -9.67 -11.71
N SER A 74 -1.42 -9.85 -11.07
CA SER A 74 -1.24 -10.30 -9.69
C SER A 74 -0.49 -9.25 -8.86
N PHE A 75 -0.67 -9.24 -7.54
CA PHE A 75 0.11 -8.36 -6.64
C PHE A 75 1.34 -9.10 -6.12
N LYS A 76 2.52 -8.52 -6.34
CA LYS A 76 3.80 -8.99 -5.80
C LYS A 76 4.36 -7.91 -4.89
N PHE A 77 4.41 -8.20 -3.60
CA PHE A 77 4.75 -7.22 -2.58
C PHE A 77 6.02 -7.65 -1.84
N ASP A 78 7.11 -6.94 -2.08
CA ASP A 78 8.35 -7.03 -1.31
C ASP A 78 8.39 -5.94 -0.24
N ILE A 79 8.62 -6.32 1.02
CA ILE A 79 8.80 -5.41 2.15
C ILE A 79 10.19 -5.63 2.72
N GLU A 80 10.98 -4.57 2.73
CA GLU A 80 12.33 -4.54 3.28
C GLU A 80 12.32 -3.82 4.64
N ILE A 81 12.94 -4.45 5.63
CA ILE A 81 13.03 -3.93 6.99
C ILE A 81 14.50 -3.80 7.35
N ASP A 82 14.90 -2.63 7.84
CA ASP A 82 16.29 -2.32 8.21
C ASP A 82 16.67 -2.94 9.57
N LYS A 83 16.56 -4.27 9.64
CA LYS A 83 17.10 -5.13 10.69
C LYS A 83 17.03 -6.60 10.27
N GLU A 84 17.78 -7.43 10.96
CA GLU A 84 17.61 -8.88 10.89
C GLU A 84 16.21 -9.30 11.38
N ILE A 85 15.58 -10.17 10.62
CA ILE A 85 14.27 -10.75 10.94
C ILE A 85 14.37 -12.26 10.91
N THR A 86 13.66 -12.91 11.83
CA THR A 86 13.51 -14.37 11.83
C THR A 86 12.36 -14.78 10.92
N GLU A 87 12.32 -16.05 10.52
CA GLU A 87 11.17 -16.60 9.76
C GLU A 87 9.85 -16.51 10.54
N VAL A 88 9.92 -16.64 11.87
CA VAL A 88 8.77 -16.47 12.77
C VAL A 88 8.27 -15.03 12.72
N GLU A 89 9.17 -14.06 12.85
CA GLU A 89 8.81 -12.64 12.76
C GLU A 89 8.25 -12.27 11.39
N ALA A 90 8.84 -12.76 10.31
CA ALA A 90 8.33 -12.56 8.96
C ALA A 90 6.90 -13.12 8.81
N SER A 91 6.62 -14.27 9.42
CA SER A 91 5.28 -14.89 9.41
C SER A 91 4.28 -14.09 10.22
N GLU A 92 4.65 -13.65 11.44
CA GLU A 92 3.83 -12.77 12.27
C GLU A 92 3.46 -11.47 11.53
N ILE A 93 4.42 -10.85 10.83
CA ILE A 93 4.18 -9.63 10.06
C ILE A 93 3.20 -9.89 8.92
N LYS A 94 3.33 -11.00 8.17
CA LYS A 94 2.40 -11.36 7.10
C LYS A 94 0.98 -11.54 7.62
N GLU A 95 0.81 -12.25 8.74
CA GLU A 95 -0.50 -12.41 9.39
C GLU A 95 -1.04 -11.08 9.89
N TYR A 96 -0.17 -10.22 10.42
CA TYR A 96 -0.52 -8.89 10.87
C TYR A 96 -1.08 -8.04 9.72
N ILE A 97 -0.41 -8.03 8.56
CA ILE A 97 -0.89 -7.30 7.38
C ILE A 97 -2.24 -7.87 6.91
N LYS A 98 -2.38 -9.19 6.79
CA LYS A 98 -3.64 -9.84 6.37
C LYS A 98 -4.81 -9.47 7.30
N LYS A 99 -4.54 -9.38 8.60
CA LYS A 99 -5.55 -9.08 9.61
C LYS A 99 -5.96 -7.60 9.67
N TYR A 100 -5.02 -6.68 9.41
CA TYR A 100 -5.24 -5.25 9.69
C TYR A 100 -5.22 -4.34 8.46
N CYS A 101 -4.69 -4.77 7.31
CA CYS A 101 -4.71 -3.93 6.13
C CYS A 101 -6.09 -3.99 5.45
N THR A 102 -6.89 -2.95 5.67
CA THR A 102 -8.23 -2.82 5.11
C THR A 102 -8.24 -2.77 3.59
N VAL A 103 -7.23 -2.17 2.94
CA VAL A 103 -7.11 -2.15 1.47
C VAL A 103 -6.93 -3.58 0.93
N SER A 104 -6.06 -4.38 1.55
CA SER A 104 -5.87 -5.79 1.19
C SER A 104 -7.18 -6.58 1.33
N GLN A 105 -7.95 -6.31 2.39
CA GLN A 105 -9.25 -6.97 2.62
C GLN A 105 -10.31 -6.56 1.60
N MET A 106 -10.35 -5.26 1.23
CA MET A 106 -11.29 -4.74 0.23
C MET A 106 -11.03 -5.30 -1.17
N LEU A 107 -9.77 -5.57 -1.52
CA LEU A 107 -9.43 -6.09 -2.84
C LEU A 107 -9.90 -7.53 -3.07
N ASN A 108 -10.21 -8.28 -2.00
CA ASN A 108 -10.62 -9.69 -2.03
C ASN A 108 -9.78 -10.55 -3.01
N LYS A 109 -8.48 -10.22 -3.11
CA LYS A 109 -7.49 -10.91 -3.93
C LYS A 109 -6.39 -11.43 -3.03
N GLU A 110 -5.89 -12.60 -3.36
CA GLU A 110 -4.67 -13.11 -2.74
C GLU A 110 -3.48 -12.22 -3.12
N ILE A 111 -2.73 -11.77 -2.12
CA ILE A 111 -1.55 -10.93 -2.29
C ILE A 111 -0.35 -11.72 -1.79
N SER A 112 0.67 -11.84 -2.65
CA SER A 112 1.92 -12.50 -2.31
C SER A 112 2.84 -11.50 -1.59
N TYR A 113 3.15 -11.79 -0.33
CA TYR A 113 4.03 -10.98 0.51
C TYR A 113 5.38 -11.69 0.71
N LYS A 114 6.47 -10.99 0.38
CA LYS A 114 7.85 -11.37 0.71
C LYS A 114 8.41 -10.33 1.66
N ILE A 115 8.85 -10.77 2.83
CA ILE A 115 9.45 -9.90 3.86
C ILE A 115 10.94 -10.20 3.91
N ILE A 116 11.79 -9.18 3.85
CA ILE A 116 13.25 -9.30 3.79
C ILE A 116 13.85 -8.40 4.88
N GLY A 117 14.68 -8.98 5.75
CA GLY A 117 15.49 -8.23 6.72
C GLY A 117 16.90 -7.98 6.18
N LYS A 118 17.52 -6.90 6.64
CA LYS A 118 18.90 -6.52 6.32
C LYS A 118 19.80 -6.55 7.55
#